data_AF-A0A931QHC0-F1
#
_entry.id   AF-A0A931QHC0-F1
#
_cell.length_a   1.000
_cell.length_b   1.000
_cell.length_c   1.000
_cell.angle_alpha   90.00
_cell.angle_beta   90.00
_cell.angle_gamma   90.00
#
_symmetry.space_group_name_H-M   'P 1'
#
loop_
_entity.id
_entity.type
_entity.pdbx_description
1 polymer ?
#
loop_
_entity_poly.entity_id
_entity_poly.type
_entity_poly.pdbx_seq_one_letter_code
_entity_poly.pdbx_strand_id
1 'polypeptide(L)'
;LNLGHTVGHAVELVSRFRVRHGEAVAIGMVAEARLAERLTVAGKGLSEAVAESLSALKLPVHIPADLPRAELIRAMTADKKKLNGVVRFALPAAIGRVELVDVKDLESVLD
;
A
#
# COMPACT_ATOMS: atom_id res chain seq x y z
N LEU A 1 -13.51 -2.24 -0.82
CA LEU A 1 -13.26 -1.83 0.59
C LEU A 1 -11.81 -1.98 1.04
N ASN A 2 -10.88 -2.50 0.22
CA ASN A 2 -9.54 -2.89 0.71
C ASN A 2 -8.39 -2.01 0.18
N LEU A 3 -8.67 -0.86 -0.46
CA LEU A 3 -7.62 0.06 -0.92
C LEU A 3 -6.78 0.52 0.28
N GLY A 4 -5.47 0.45 0.15
CA GLY A 4 -4.49 0.81 1.17
C GLY A 4 -4.33 -0.21 2.30
N HIS A 5 -5.16 -1.25 2.38
CA HIS A 5 -5.14 -2.17 3.52
C HIS A 5 -4.07 -3.25 3.40
N THR A 6 -3.59 -3.58 2.20
CA THR A 6 -2.56 -4.61 2.06
C THR A 6 -1.24 -4.11 2.63
N VAL A 7 -0.83 -2.91 2.21
CA VAL A 7 0.36 -2.26 2.78
C VAL A 7 0.07 -1.74 4.18
N GLY A 8 -1.12 -1.19 4.45
CA GLY A 8 -1.50 -0.66 5.76
C GLY A 8 -1.40 -1.70 6.88
N HIS A 9 -2.00 -2.89 6.70
CA HIS A 9 -1.90 -3.96 7.70
C HIS A 9 -0.46 -4.43 7.91
N ALA A 10 0.37 -4.44 6.85
CA ALA A 10 1.78 -4.75 6.99
C ALA A 10 2.51 -3.72 7.86
N VAL A 11 2.24 -2.41 7.65
CA VAL A 11 2.77 -1.33 8.49
C VAL A 11 2.29 -1.45 9.94
N GLU A 12 1.02 -1.75 10.19
CA GLU A 12 0.50 -1.97 11.55
C GLU A 12 1.23 -3.12 12.25
N LEU A 13 1.32 -4.28 11.59
CA LEU A 13 1.96 -5.48 12.15
C LEU A 13 3.45 -5.24 12.45
N VAL A 14 4.20 -4.72 11.48
CA VAL A 14 5.66 -4.54 11.61
C VAL A 14 6.01 -3.41 12.59
N SER A 15 5.17 -2.37 12.65
CA SER A 15 5.31 -1.32 13.68
C SER A 15 4.89 -1.77 15.08
N ARG A 16 4.41 -3.01 15.25
CA ARG A 16 3.83 -3.54 16.49
C ARG A 16 2.67 -2.66 17.00
N PHE A 17 1.81 -2.25 16.07
CA PHE A 17 0.62 -1.42 16.30
C PHE A 17 0.92 -0.03 16.87
N ARG A 18 2.15 0.46 16.68
CA ARG A 18 2.57 1.80 17.07
C ARG A 18 2.08 2.86 16.08
N VAL A 19 1.94 2.50 14.80
CA VAL A 19 1.21 3.28 13.79
C VAL A 19 -0.27 2.93 13.90
N ARG A 20 -1.15 3.94 14.01
CA ARG A 20 -2.59 3.71 14.16
C ARG A 20 -3.19 3.23 12.84
N HIS A 21 -4.30 2.50 12.91
CA HIS A 21 -4.96 1.95 11.72
C HIS A 21 -5.20 2.98 10.60
N GLY A 22 -5.82 4.12 10.91
CA GLY A 22 -6.07 5.17 9.90
C GLY A 22 -4.78 5.77 9.29
N GLU A 23 -3.71 5.86 10.07
CA GLU A 23 -2.40 6.32 9.61
C GLU A 23 -1.76 5.28 8.69
N ALA A 24 -1.84 4.00 9.07
CA ALA A 24 -1.32 2.91 8.26
C ALA A 24 -2.07 2.76 6.94
N VAL A 25 -3.40 2.89 6.96
CA VAL A 25 -4.21 2.91 5.73
C VAL A 25 -3.85 4.11 4.85
N ALA A 26 -3.62 5.29 5.39
CA ALA A 26 -3.17 6.46 4.62
C ALA A 26 -1.82 6.20 3.91
N ILE A 27 -0.85 5.66 4.65
CA ILE A 27 0.44 5.24 4.08
C ILE A 27 0.22 4.21 2.97
N GLY A 28 -0.64 3.21 3.23
CA GLY A 28 -0.92 2.15 2.28
C GLY A 28 -1.62 2.66 1.01
N MET A 29 -2.52 3.63 1.12
CA MET A 29 -3.17 4.25 -0.05
C MET A 29 -2.15 4.89 -0.99
N VAL A 30 -1.15 5.58 -0.44
CA VAL A 30 -0.08 6.21 -1.25
C VAL A 30 0.82 5.15 -1.88
N ALA A 31 1.24 4.15 -1.10
CA ALA A 31 2.06 3.05 -1.61
C ALA A 31 1.36 2.27 -2.72
N GLU A 32 0.08 1.93 -2.54
CA GLU A 32 -0.72 1.22 -3.54
C GLU A 32 -1.03 2.10 -4.77
N ALA A 33 -1.17 3.42 -4.62
CA ALA A 33 -1.28 4.34 -5.76
C ALA A 33 0.01 4.40 -6.59
N ARG A 34 1.19 4.43 -5.93
CA ARG A 34 2.49 4.37 -6.64
C ARG A 34 2.66 3.04 -7.38
N LEU A 35 2.24 1.94 -6.77
CA LEU A 35 2.23 0.63 -7.41
C LEU A 35 1.30 0.63 -8.63
N ALA A 36 0.11 1.23 -8.53
CA ALA A 36 -0.83 1.35 -9.64
C ALA A 36 -0.23 2.12 -10.82
N GLU A 37 0.49 3.21 -10.57
CA GLU A 37 1.22 3.96 -11.61
C GLU A 37 2.32 3.13 -12.26
N ARG A 38 3.12 2.41 -11.46
CA ARG A 38 4.18 1.53 -11.97
C ARG A 38 3.65 0.41 -12.85
N LEU A 39 2.52 -0.18 -12.45
CA LEU A 39 1.85 -1.24 -13.21
C LEU A 39 0.97 -0.70 -14.33
N THR A 40 1.00 0.61 -14.61
CA THR A 40 0.19 1.28 -15.64
C THR A 40 -1.33 1.11 -15.47
N VAL A 41 -1.78 0.77 -14.25
CA VAL A 41 -3.19 0.68 -13.86
C VAL A 41 -3.77 2.09 -13.68
N ALA A 42 -2.94 3.01 -13.19
CA ALA A 42 -3.23 4.42 -13.06
C ALA A 42 -2.31 5.28 -13.93
N GLY A 43 -2.82 6.46 -14.33
CA GLY A 43 -1.98 7.50 -14.91
C GLY A 43 -1.05 8.14 -13.87
N LYS A 44 0.10 8.64 -14.32
CA LYS A 44 1.06 9.38 -13.47
C LYS A 44 0.39 10.58 -12.79
N GLY A 45 0.74 10.83 -11.53
CA GLY A 45 0.23 11.93 -10.71
C GLY A 45 -0.94 11.56 -9.82
N LEU A 46 -1.48 10.33 -9.94
CA LEU A 46 -2.50 9.84 -9.01
C LEU A 46 -1.93 9.67 -7.60
N SER A 47 -0.72 9.13 -7.48
CA SER A 47 -0.08 8.92 -6.18
C SER A 47 0.23 10.24 -5.49
N GLU A 48 0.65 11.26 -6.24
CA GLU A 48 0.88 12.62 -5.76
C GLU A 48 -0.43 13.26 -5.28
N ALA A 49 -1.50 13.21 -6.07
CA ALA A 49 -2.80 13.76 -5.68
C ALA A 49 -3.37 13.11 -4.40
N VAL A 50 -3.20 11.79 -4.25
CA VAL A 50 -3.58 11.07 -3.03
C VAL A 50 -2.71 11.51 -1.84
N ALA A 51 -1.39 11.61 -2.03
CA ALA A 51 -0.47 12.03 -0.98
C ALA A 51 -0.74 13.48 -0.52
N GLU A 52 -1.00 14.40 -1.45
CA GLU A 52 -1.35 15.80 -1.14
C GLU A 52 -2.63 15.88 -0.31
N SER A 53 -3.67 15.14 -0.72
CA SER A 53 -4.96 15.12 -0.02
C SER A 53 -4.82 14.59 1.42
N LEU A 54 -4.07 13.52 1.62
CA LEU A 54 -3.82 12.94 2.94
C LEU A 54 -2.92 13.83 3.81
N SER A 55 -1.91 14.47 3.21
CA SER A 55 -1.03 15.40 3.90
C SER A 55 -1.78 16.65 4.37
N ALA A 56 -2.75 17.15 3.60
CA ALA A 56 -3.63 18.25 4.00
C ALA A 56 -4.47 17.90 5.25
N LEU A 57 -4.78 16.61 5.44
CA LEU A 57 -5.44 16.08 6.65
C LEU A 57 -4.46 15.73 7.78
N LYS A 58 -3.16 16.04 7.62
CA LYS A 58 -2.08 15.73 8.58
C LYS A 58 -1.89 14.22 8.81
N LEU A 59 -2.24 13.40 7.83
CA LEU A 59 -1.98 11.95 7.86
C LEU A 59 -0.58 11.64 7.28
N PRO A 60 0.10 10.60 7.78
CA PRO A 60 1.36 10.17 7.23
C PRO A 60 1.17 9.54 5.84
N VAL A 61 2.10 9.84 4.93
CA VAL A 61 2.08 9.39 3.53
C VAL A 61 3.32 8.57 3.14
N HIS A 62 4.17 8.28 4.13
CA HIS A 62 5.39 7.51 3.96
C HIS A 62 5.47 6.41 5.02
N ILE A 63 5.97 5.25 4.61
CA ILE A 63 6.30 4.17 5.53
C ILE A 63 7.42 4.67 6.45
N PRO A 64 7.31 4.51 7.79
CA PRO A 64 8.37 4.93 8.69
C PRO A 64 9.69 4.21 8.37
N ALA A 65 10.78 4.98 8.31
CA ALA A 65 12.08 4.50 7.85
C ALA A 65 12.72 3.44 8.76
N ASP A 66 12.26 3.32 10.01
CA ASP A 66 12.70 2.31 10.97
C ASP A 66 12.03 0.94 10.76
N LEU A 67 11.00 0.84 9.91
CA LEU A 67 10.33 -0.43 9.62
C LEU A 67 11.12 -1.25 8.60
N PRO A 68 11.53 -2.50 8.92
CA PRO A 68 12.31 -3.31 7.98
C PRO A 68 11.50 -3.70 6.75
N ARG A 69 11.97 -3.32 5.55
CA ARG A 69 11.35 -3.67 4.25
C ARG A 69 11.05 -5.18 4.11
N ALA A 70 12.01 -6.03 4.49
CA ALA A 70 11.86 -7.47 4.43
C ALA A 70 10.78 -8.03 5.37
N GLU A 71 10.44 -7.33 6.45
CA GLU A 71 9.33 -7.70 7.34
C GLU A 71 7.99 -7.23 6.77
N LEU A 72 7.94 -6.05 6.15
CA LEU A 72 6.75 -5.54 5.47
C LEU A 72 6.30 -6.48 4.34
N ILE A 73 7.25 -6.94 3.51
CA ILE A 73 6.97 -7.90 2.44
C ILE A 73 6.46 -9.24 2.99
N ARG A 74 7.08 -9.73 4.07
CA ARG A 74 6.61 -10.93 4.76
C ARG A 74 5.22 -10.75 5.37
N ALA A 75 4.90 -9.57 5.90
CA ALA A 75 3.59 -9.29 6.45
C ALA A 75 2.51 -9.22 5.36
N MET A 76 2.80 -8.62 4.19
CA MET A 76 1.87 -8.61 3.04
C MET A 76 1.52 -10.00 2.51
N THR A 77 2.41 -10.99 2.68
CA THR A 77 2.20 -12.38 2.25
C THR A 77 1.61 -13.29 3.31
N ALA A 78 1.59 -12.87 4.58
CA ALA A 78 1.28 -13.73 5.72
C ALA A 78 -0.10 -14.39 5.61
N ASP A 79 -1.09 -13.65 5.08
CA ASP A 79 -2.46 -14.13 4.94
C ASP A 79 -2.70 -14.97 3.67
N LYS A 80 -1.72 -14.97 2.74
CA LYS A 80 -1.86 -15.50 1.37
C LYS A 80 -0.81 -16.55 1.00
N LYS A 81 -0.14 -17.17 1.99
CA LYS A 81 0.87 -18.24 1.79
C LYS A 81 0.44 -19.39 0.86
N LYS A 82 -0.86 -19.56 0.60
CA LYS A 82 -1.41 -20.57 -0.32
C LYS A 82 -1.34 -20.20 -1.82
N LEU A 83 -1.00 -18.96 -2.18
CA LEU A 83 -1.09 -18.43 -3.56
C LEU A 83 0.25 -18.33 -4.30
N ASN A 84 1.27 -19.13 -3.93
CA ASN A 84 2.59 -19.15 -4.61
C ASN A 84 3.24 -17.76 -4.76
N GLY A 85 3.14 -16.90 -3.73
CA GLY A 85 3.72 -15.56 -3.76
C GLY A 85 2.89 -14.51 -4.50
N VAL A 86 1.69 -14.85 -4.98
CA VAL A 86 0.77 -13.88 -5.59
C VAL A 86 -0.10 -13.23 -4.51
N VAL A 87 -0.14 -11.90 -4.49
CA VAL A 87 -1.03 -11.13 -3.63
C VAL A 87 -1.97 -10.30 -4.49
N ARG A 88 -3.28 -10.48 -4.27
CA ARG A 88 -4.31 -9.63 -4.89
C ARG A 88 -4.42 -8.29 -4.15
N PHE A 89 -4.16 -7.20 -4.84
CA PHE A 89 -4.31 -5.82 -4.35
C PHE A 89 -5.59 -5.18 -4.89
N ALA A 90 -6.11 -4.20 -4.16
CA ALA A 90 -7.18 -3.32 -4.62
C ALA A 90 -6.57 -1.96 -4.99
N LEU A 91 -6.07 -1.84 -6.22
CA LEU A 91 -5.31 -0.69 -6.68
C LEU A 91 -6.21 0.42 -7.22
N PRO A 92 -5.94 1.70 -6.93
CA PRO A 92 -6.72 2.80 -7.47
C PRO A 92 -6.33 3.00 -8.95
N ALA A 93 -7.30 2.96 -9.85
CA ALA A 93 -7.09 3.16 -11.29
C ALA A 93 -7.39 4.61 -11.72
N ALA A 94 -8.28 5.28 -10.97
CA ALA A 94 -8.58 6.72 -11.07
C ALA A 94 -9.26 7.16 -9.76
N ILE A 95 -9.44 8.47 -9.56
CA ILE A 95 -10.28 8.96 -8.45
C ILE A 95 -11.70 8.37 -8.60
N GLY A 96 -12.16 7.69 -7.55
CA GLY A 96 -13.44 6.98 -7.54
C GLY A 96 -13.45 5.61 -8.22
N ARG A 97 -12.32 5.12 -8.76
CA ARG A 97 -12.23 3.79 -9.42
C ARG A 97 -11.10 2.95 -8.86
N VAL A 98 -11.41 1.69 -8.53
CA VAL A 98 -10.46 0.70 -8.00
C VAL A 98 -10.55 -0.59 -8.81
N GLU A 99 -9.41 -1.23 -9.04
CA GLU A 99 -9.28 -2.48 -9.77
C GLU A 99 -8.56 -3.54 -8.93
N LEU A 100 -8.93 -4.81 -9.09
CA LEU A 100 -8.26 -5.92 -8.42
C LEU A 100 -7.11 -6.41 -9.30
N VAL A 101 -5.90 -6.37 -8.76
CA VAL A 101 -4.67 -6.69 -9.52
C VAL A 101 -3.86 -7.73 -8.76
N ASP A 102 -3.51 -8.82 -9.43
CA ASP A 102 -2.65 -9.86 -8.87
C ASP A 102 -1.19 -9.50 -9.09
N VAL A 103 -0.46 -9.30 -7.98
CA VAL A 103 0.95 -8.88 -7.99
C VAL A 103 1.82 -10.03 -7.49
N LYS A 104 2.85 -10.39 -8.27
CA LYS A 104 3.81 -11.46 -7.95
C LYS A 104 5.10 -10.93 -7.35
N ASP A 105 5.57 -9.78 -7.85
CA ASP A 105 6.78 -9.14 -7.37
C ASP A 105 6.43 -8.11 -6.29
N LEU A 106 6.50 -8.54 -5.04
CA LEU A 106 6.18 -7.68 -3.89
C LEU A 106 7.28 -6.69 -3.52
N GLU A 107 8.50 -6.89 -4.02
CA GLU A 107 9.56 -5.90 -3.84
C GLU A 107 9.17 -4.60 -4.55
N SER A 108 8.60 -4.71 -5.75
CA SER A 108 8.11 -3.57 -6.53
C SER A 108 6.99 -2.77 -5.84
N VAL A 109 6.42 -3.23 -4.73
CA VAL A 109 5.38 -2.51 -3.96
C VAL A 109 5.98 -1.39 -3.11
N LEU A 110 7.20 -1.58 -2.61
CA LEU A 110 7.83 -0.70 -1.61
C LEU A 110 8.89 0.25 -2.18
N ASP A 111 8.99 0.32 -3.51
CA ASP A 111 9.79 1.31 -4.24
C ASP A 111 9.07 2.67 -4.32
#